data_AF-A0AAW0KWJ6-F1
#
_entry.id   AF-A0AAW0KWJ6-F1
#
_cell.length_a   1.000
_cell.length_b   1.000
_cell.length_c   1.000
_cell.angle_alpha   90.00
_cell.angle_beta   90.00
_cell.angle_gamma   90.00
#
_symmetry.space_group_name_H-M   'P 1'
#
loop_
_entity.id
_entity.type
_entity.pdbx_description
1 polymer ?
#
loop_
_entity_poly.entity_id
_entity_poly.type
_entity_poly.pdbx_seq_one_letter_code
_entity_poly.pdbx_strand_id
1 'polypeptide(L)'
;MESLSMDRVYDYMFHLITEYSKLQDFKPFPPSSAQEVCPESLLCFADEKQRQFLEKSTAFPSQAPPCTLQHANSNLIKSWIEQKKKNIKDVEDMERVKAERRAY
;
A
#
# COMPACT_ATOMS: atom_id res chain seq x y z
N MET A 1 1.05 -13.69 10.50
CA MET A 1 0.66 -12.33 10.09
C MET A 1 1.87 -11.45 10.28
N GLU A 2 2.39 -10.84 9.23
CA GLU A 2 3.36 -9.76 9.41
C GLU A 2 2.66 -8.60 10.13
N SER A 3 3.28 -8.09 11.19
CA SER A 3 2.75 -6.93 11.90
C SER A 3 2.85 -5.70 11.00
N LEU A 4 1.71 -5.06 10.75
CA LEU A 4 1.66 -3.78 10.05
C LEU A 4 2.03 -2.67 11.05
N SER A 5 3.33 -2.37 11.16
CA SER A 5 3.79 -1.23 11.98
C SER A 5 3.46 0.10 11.30
N MET A 6 3.31 1.16 12.09
CA MET A 6 3.11 2.51 11.56
C MET A 6 4.28 2.96 10.67
N ASP A 7 5.51 2.56 11.01
CA ASP A 7 6.70 2.85 10.18
C ASP A 7 6.54 2.28 8.77
N ARG A 8 6.05 1.04 8.62
CA ARG A 8 5.80 0.43 7.31
C ARG A 8 4.69 1.14 6.54
N VAL A 9 3.66 1.62 7.24
CA VAL A 9 2.58 2.41 6.62
C VAL A 9 3.13 3.73 6.09
N TYR A 10 3.93 4.45 6.89
CA TYR A 10 4.54 5.70 6.49
C TYR A 10 5.54 5.53 5.34
N ASP A 11 6.41 4.50 5.41
CA ASP A 11 7.35 4.17 4.34
C ASP A 11 6.62 3.87 3.03
N TYR A 12 5.54 3.09 3.08
CA TYR A 12 4.73 2.78 1.90
C TYR A 12 4.02 4.01 1.32
N MET A 13 3.42 4.86 2.16
CA MET A 13 2.77 6.09 1.71
C MET A 13 3.78 7.03 1.03
N PHE A 14 4.95 7.20 1.63
CA PHE A 14 6.02 8.01 1.06
C PHE A 14 6.53 7.45 -0.28
N HIS A 15 6.75 6.13 -0.35
CA HIS A 15 7.13 5.46 -1.59
C HIS A 15 6.08 5.68 -2.69
N LEU A 16 4.81 5.47 -2.39
CA LEU A 16 3.71 5.60 -3.35
C LEU A 16 3.62 7.02 -3.92
N ILE A 17 3.65 8.04 -3.06
CA ILE A 17 3.60 9.45 -3.47
C ILE A 17 4.83 9.81 -4.31
N THR A 18 6.01 9.31 -3.92
CA THR A 18 7.26 9.55 -4.65
C THR A 18 7.23 8.95 -6.04
N GLU A 19 6.85 7.68 -6.20
CA GLU A 19 6.77 7.04 -7.52
C GLU A 19 5.66 7.65 -8.38
N TYR A 20 4.52 8.00 -7.79
CA TYR A 20 3.43 8.68 -8.50
C TYR A 20 3.86 10.07 -9.00
N SER A 21 4.65 10.81 -8.21
CA SER A 21 5.14 12.14 -8.61
C SER A 21 5.95 12.11 -9.91
N LYS A 22 6.64 11.00 -10.22
CA LYS A 22 7.41 10.82 -11.45
C LYS A 22 6.55 10.70 -12.71
N LEU A 23 5.26 10.41 -12.55
CA LEU A 23 4.30 10.30 -13.65
C LEU A 23 3.76 11.67 -14.10
N GLN A 24 4.02 12.74 -13.34
CA GLN A 24 3.53 14.07 -13.67
C GLN A 24 4.29 14.65 -14.86
N ASP A 25 3.57 15.08 -15.88
CA ASP A 25 4.08 15.70 -17.10
C ASP A 25 4.02 17.24 -17.06
N PHE A 26 3.70 17.81 -15.91
CA PHE A 26 3.64 19.24 -15.65
C PHE A 26 4.39 19.61 -14.37
N LYS A 27 4.75 20.88 -14.23
CA LYS A 27 5.32 21.42 -12.99
C LYS A 27 4.19 21.80 -12.04
N PRO A 28 4.05 21.17 -10.86
CA PRO A 28 3.00 21.52 -9.91
C PRO A 28 3.13 22.96 -9.43
N PHE A 29 2.00 23.64 -9.32
CA PHE A 29 1.91 24.97 -8.74
C PHE A 29 0.67 25.04 -7.83
N PRO A 30 0.79 25.55 -6.60
CA PRO A 30 -0.35 25.65 -5.69
C PRO A 30 -1.37 26.66 -6.25
N PRO A 31 -2.67 26.31 -6.36
CA PRO A 31 -3.68 27.26 -6.78
C PRO A 31 -3.85 28.37 -5.74
N SER A 32 -4.38 29.53 -6.15
CA SER A 32 -4.60 30.67 -5.24
C SER A 32 -5.58 30.36 -4.10
N SER A 33 -6.42 29.34 -4.26
CA SER A 33 -7.33 28.85 -3.23
C SER A 33 -6.69 27.84 -2.27
N ALA A 34 -5.44 27.43 -2.50
CA ALA A 34 -4.76 26.48 -1.64
C ALA A 34 -4.57 27.09 -0.25
N GLN A 35 -4.88 26.30 0.78
CA GLN A 35 -4.59 26.62 2.17
C GLN A 35 -3.50 25.68 2.66
N GLU A 36 -2.55 26.23 3.41
CA GLU A 36 -1.52 25.44 4.06
C GLU A 36 -2.13 24.60 5.17
N VAL A 37 -1.81 23.31 5.18
CA VAL A 37 -2.14 22.41 6.29
C VAL A 37 -0.90 22.29 7.16
N CYS A 38 -0.99 22.80 8.38
CA CYS A 38 0.01 22.66 9.44
C CYS A 38 -0.58 21.93 10.66
N PRO A 39 0.24 21.44 11.61
CA PRO A 39 -0.26 20.83 12.85
C PRO A 39 -1.28 21.72 13.56
N GLU A 40 -1.02 23.03 13.64
CA GLU A 40 -1.89 24.00 14.28
C GLU A 40 -3.23 24.11 13.56
N SER A 41 -3.25 24.05 12.23
CA SER A 41 -4.49 24.06 11.45
C SER A 41 -5.36 22.85 11.78
N LEU A 42 -4.78 21.68 12.04
CA LEU A 42 -5.52 20.48 12.45
C LEU A 42 -5.99 20.58 13.90
N LEU A 43 -5.11 21.01 14.81
CA LEU A 43 -5.43 21.13 16.24
C LEU A 43 -6.46 22.23 16.51
N CYS A 44 -6.57 23.23 15.63
CA CYS A 44 -7.57 24.30 15.75
C CYS A 44 -9.01 23.80 15.63
N PHE A 45 -9.24 22.77 14.81
CA PHE A 45 -10.57 22.18 14.62
C PHE A 45 -10.86 21.01 15.58
N ALA A 46 -9.86 20.58 16.35
CA ALA A 46 -9.97 19.43 17.22
C ALA A 46 -10.63 19.79 18.57
N ASP A 47 -11.56 18.96 19.03
CA ASP A 47 -12.01 19.03 20.42
C ASP A 47 -10.88 18.62 21.39
N GLU A 48 -11.06 18.89 22.69
CA GLU A 48 -10.03 18.64 23.70
C GLU A 48 -9.49 17.21 23.69
N LYS A 49 -10.36 16.22 23.47
CA LYS A 49 -9.97 14.81 23.47
C LYS A 49 -9.23 14.47 22.17
N GLN A 50 -9.75 14.92 21.03
CA GLN A 50 -9.10 14.76 19.73
C GLN A 50 -7.72 15.41 19.73
N ARG A 51 -7.60 16.61 20.27
CA ARG A 51 -6.36 17.37 20.37
C ARG A 51 -5.28 16.58 21.12
N GLN A 52 -5.62 16.00 22.27
CA GLN A 52 -4.70 15.14 23.04
C GLN A 52 -4.21 13.92 22.24
N PHE A 53 -5.06 13.30 21.43
CA PHE A 53 -4.65 12.17 20.59
C PHE A 53 -3.81 12.61 19.39
N LEU A 54 -4.18 13.72 18.75
CA LEU A 54 -3.44 14.27 17.60
C LEU A 54 -2.03 14.70 18.01
N GLU A 55 -1.89 15.43 19.13
CA GLU A 55 -0.59 15.83 19.66
C GLU A 55 0.28 14.60 19.97
N LYS A 56 -0.29 13.53 20.54
CA LYS A 56 0.41 12.26 20.79
C LYS A 56 0.78 11.49 19.52
N SER A 57 0.11 11.75 18.41
CA SER A 57 0.38 11.10 17.13
C SER A 57 1.53 11.73 16.35
N THR A 58 2.13 12.80 16.88
CA THR A 58 3.28 13.47 16.27
C THR A 58 4.39 12.48 15.95
N ALA A 59 4.67 12.31 14.66
CA ALA A 59 5.76 11.50 14.16
C ALA A 59 6.92 12.39 13.75
N PHE A 60 8.14 11.93 13.99
CA PHE A 60 9.36 12.61 13.56
C PHE A 60 9.99 11.85 12.40
N PRO A 61 10.71 12.54 11.50
CA PRO A 61 11.50 11.86 10.48
C PRO A 61 12.42 10.83 11.12
N SER A 62 12.47 9.63 10.54
CA SER A 62 13.44 8.62 10.95
C SER A 62 14.86 9.17 10.79
N GLN A 63 15.69 9.00 11.82
CA GLN A 63 17.12 9.31 11.73
C GLN A 63 17.87 8.29 10.86
N ALA A 64 17.28 7.11 10.65
CA ALA A 64 17.79 6.10 9.75
C ALA A 64 17.23 6.30 8.34
N PRO A 65 18.03 6.05 7.28
CA PRO A 65 17.51 6.09 5.91
C PRO A 65 16.39 5.04 5.72
N PRO A 66 15.47 5.27 4.77
CA PRO A 66 14.42 4.31 4.45
C PRO A 66 15.01 2.93 4.17
N CYS A 67 14.34 1.87 4.63
CA CYS A 67 14.78 0.52 4.31
C CYS A 67 14.71 0.31 2.78
N THR A 68 15.74 -0.31 2.20
CA THR A 68 15.67 -0.70 0.79
C THR A 68 14.70 -1.87 0.69
N LEU A 69 13.53 -1.64 0.08
CA LEU A 69 12.62 -2.72 -0.25
C LEU A 69 13.39 -3.70 -1.13
N GLN A 70 13.60 -4.93 -0.63
CA GLN A 70 14.38 -5.92 -1.35
C GLN A 70 13.74 -6.17 -2.71
N HIS A 71 14.58 -6.35 -3.73
CA HIS A 71 14.10 -6.70 -5.05
C HIS A 71 13.20 -7.94 -4.95
N ALA A 72 12.06 -7.85 -5.60
CA ALA A 72 11.10 -8.94 -5.64
C ALA A 72 11.81 -10.21 -6.13
N ASN A 73 11.71 -11.31 -5.37
CA ASN A 73 12.33 -12.56 -5.76
C ASN A 73 11.65 -13.10 -7.02
N SER A 74 12.20 -12.77 -8.19
CA SER A 74 11.59 -13.10 -9.48
C SER A 74 11.38 -14.61 -9.64
N ASN A 75 12.25 -15.44 -9.08
CA ASN A 75 12.13 -16.88 -9.15
C ASN A 75 10.96 -17.39 -8.30
N LEU A 76 10.80 -16.85 -7.09
CA LEU A 76 9.66 -17.16 -6.22
C LEU A 76 8.34 -16.70 -6.87
N ILE A 77 8.31 -15.50 -7.45
CA ILE A 77 7.12 -14.98 -8.12
C ILE A 77 6.76 -15.85 -9.32
N LYS A 78 7.75 -16.23 -10.13
CA LYS A 78 7.54 -17.14 -11.27
C LYS A 78 7.01 -18.50 -10.82
N SER A 79 7.60 -19.10 -9.77
CA SER A 79 7.13 -20.40 -9.27
C SER A 79 5.70 -20.33 -8.73
N TRP A 80 5.34 -19.25 -8.04
CA TRP A 80 3.97 -19.00 -7.58
C TRP A 80 2.99 -18.84 -8.74
N ILE A 81 3.36 -18.11 -9.79
CA ILE A 81 2.52 -17.95 -10.99
C ILE A 81 2.28 -19.30 -11.65
N GLU A 82 3.31 -20.11 -11.84
CA GLU A 82 3.17 -21.44 -12.45
C GLU A 82 2.36 -22.41 -11.60
N GLN A 83 2.56 -22.39 -10.27
CA GLN A 83 1.76 -23.19 -9.36
C GLN A 83 0.28 -22.77 -9.39
N LYS A 84 0.00 -21.46 -9.45
CA LYS A 84 -1.36 -20.95 -9.59
C LYS A 84 -2.01 -21.43 -10.90
N LYS A 85 -1.29 -21.38 -12.03
CA LYS A 85 -1.79 -21.90 -13.32
C LYS A 85 -2.09 -23.39 -13.26
N LYS A 86 -1.20 -24.18 -12.66
CA LYS A 86 -1.40 -25.63 -12.50
C LYS A 86 -2.65 -25.92 -11.67
N ASN A 87 -2.80 -25.27 -10.52
CA ASN A 87 -3.97 -25.46 -9.66
C ASN A 87 -5.28 -25.09 -10.37
N ILE A 88 -5.29 -23.99 -11.14
CA ILE A 88 -6.47 -23.60 -11.93
C ILE A 88 -6.81 -24.69 -12.95
N LYS A 89 -5.81 -25.19 -13.69
CA LYS A 89 -6.01 -26.25 -14.67
C LYS A 89 -6.52 -27.54 -14.04
N ASP A 90 -5.95 -27.96 -12.91
CA ASP A 90 -6.36 -29.16 -12.19
C ASP A 90 -7.84 -29.04 -11.74
N VAL A 91 -8.27 -27.86 -11.27
CA VAL A 91 -9.68 -27.62 -10.92
C VAL A 91 -10.59 -27.67 -12.16
N GLU A 92 -10.20 -27.04 -13.27
CA GLU A 92 -10.96 -27.10 -14.53
C GLU A 92 -11.13 -28.54 -15.05
N ASP A 93 -10.07 -29.35 -14.98
CA ASP A 93 -10.09 -30.76 -15.36
C ASP A 93 -11.02 -31.58 -14.45
N MET A 94 -10.99 -31.33 -13.13
CA MET A 94 -11.93 -31.96 -12.20
C MET A 94 -13.39 -31.58 -12.49
N GLU A 95 -13.67 -30.32 -12.80
CA GLU A 95 -15.02 -29.87 -13.14
C GLU A 95 -15.50 -30.45 -14.48
N ARG A 96 -14.62 -30.57 -15.49
CA ARG A 96 -14.92 -31.29 -16.74
C ARG A 96 -15.31 -32.76 -16.48
N VAL A 97 -14.49 -33.49 -15.73
CA VAL A 97 -14.76 -34.90 -15.40
C VAL A 97 -16.06 -35.05 -14.60
N LYS A 98 -16.35 -34.14 -13.67
CA LYS A 98 -17.63 -34.13 -12.95
C LYS A 98 -18.82 -33.87 -13.87
N ALA A 99 -18.68 -32.96 -14.84
CA ALA A 99 -19.75 -32.67 -15.80
C ALA A 99 -20.02 -33.89 -16.71
N GLU A 100 -18.97 -34.55 -17.20
CA GLU A 100 -19.09 -35.78 -18.01
C GLU A 100 -19.77 -36.91 -17.23
N ARG A 101 -19.39 -37.12 -15.96
CA ARG A 101 -20.03 -38.13 -15.09
C ARG A 101 -21.49 -37.82 -14.72
N ARG A 102 -21.93 -36.56 -14.82
CA ARG A 102 -23.33 -36.16 -14.59
C ARG A 102 -24.19 -36.30 -15.85
N ALA A 103 -23.57 -36.42 -17.03
CA ALA A 103 -24.25 -36.56 -18.31
C ALA A 103 -24.53 -38.04 -18.68
N TYR A 104 -24.02 -38.98 -17.89
CA TYR A 104 -24.29 -40.42 -17.97
C TYR A 104 -25.06 -40.88 -16.72
#